data_AF-A0A6I8S3Q5-F1
#
_entry.id   AF-A0A6I8S3Q5-F1
#
_cell.length_a   1.000
_cell.length_b   1.000
_cell.length_c   1.000
_cell.angle_alpha   90.00
_cell.angle_beta   90.00
_cell.angle_gamma   90.00
#
_symmetry.space_group_name_H-M   'P 1'
#
loop_
_entity.id
_entity.type
_entity.pdbx_description
1 polymer ?
#
loop_
_entity_poly.entity_id
_entity_poly.type
_entity_poly.pdbx_seq_one_letter_code
_entity_poly.pdbx_strand_id
1 'polypeptide(L)'
;MFSRRKYLGQCLLLLVSVYIEACLSQTSEMCSGVPGVPGIPGQMGLPGRDGRDGIKGDPGPPGPRGPPGGNQGEPGRDGIPGCKGEPGKQGEKGDSGSPGILGSLDHDLHIQIFDLTHHISSIVGALRLEGKIQAAGGKMFASSGTELDFEASLAACKAVGGRLATPTNEAENNAILAFVKQYNRYAYLGIKVGDIADQFHYLDGTSVNYTNWGKNEPSGKGKEPCVEIYTDGHWNDKVCNQYRLTVCEF
;
A
#
# COMPACT_ATOMS: atom_id res chain seq x y z
N MET A 1 45.46 6.70 38.18
CA MET A 1 44.04 6.40 37.88
C MET A 1 43.72 6.80 36.44
N PHE A 2 44.17 6.05 35.43
CA PHE A 2 44.21 6.56 34.03
C PHE A 2 44.00 5.51 32.92
N SER A 3 43.19 4.46 33.15
CA SER A 3 42.94 3.39 32.16
C SER A 3 41.48 2.93 32.08
N ARG A 4 40.54 3.87 31.87
CA ARG A 4 39.13 3.56 31.51
C ARG A 4 38.55 4.40 30.37
N ARG A 5 39.03 5.62 30.14
CA ARG A 5 38.52 6.50 29.06
C ARG A 5 38.91 6.08 27.64
N LYS A 6 40.04 5.37 27.43
CA LYS A 6 40.46 4.94 26.08
C LYS A 6 39.58 3.83 25.50
N TYR A 7 39.24 2.81 26.30
CA TYR A 7 38.43 1.67 25.85
C TYR A 7 37.00 2.07 25.44
N LEU A 8 36.39 3.04 26.15
CA LEU A 8 35.01 3.44 25.90
C LEU A 8 34.81 4.03 24.49
N GLY A 9 35.73 4.90 24.03
CA GLY A 9 35.67 5.49 22.69
C GLY A 9 35.92 4.46 21.58
N GLN A 10 36.74 3.45 21.83
CA GLN A 10 37.06 2.42 20.85
C GLN A 10 35.93 1.39 20.69
N CYS A 11 35.20 1.07 21.77
CA CYS A 11 33.94 0.33 21.68
C CYS A 11 32.85 1.12 20.94
N LEU A 12 32.74 2.43 21.17
CA LEU A 12 31.72 3.26 20.52
C LEU A 12 31.92 3.34 19.00
N LEU A 13 33.17 3.48 18.54
CA LEU A 13 33.50 3.47 17.10
C LEU A 13 33.17 2.12 16.44
N LEU A 14 33.47 0.99 17.11
CA LEU A 14 33.15 -0.34 16.59
C LEU A 14 31.63 -0.61 16.53
N LEU A 15 30.85 -0.08 17.47
CA LEU A 15 29.39 -0.18 17.43
C LEU A 15 28.78 0.64 16.28
N VAL A 16 29.34 1.83 15.99
CA VAL A 16 28.89 2.67 14.87
C VAL A 16 29.20 2.02 13.51
N SER A 17 30.36 1.37 13.33
CA SER A 17 30.65 0.67 12.07
C SER A 17 29.69 -0.50 11.80
N VAL A 18 29.36 -1.29 12.82
CA VAL A 18 28.42 -2.43 12.67
C VAL A 18 27.01 -1.95 12.31
N TYR A 19 26.57 -0.80 12.85
CA TYR A 19 25.26 -0.22 12.52
C TYR A 19 25.15 0.32 11.09
N ILE A 20 26.26 0.75 10.48
CA ILE A 20 26.26 1.29 9.11
C ILE A 20 26.17 0.16 8.07
N GLU A 21 26.88 -0.96 8.28
CA GLU A 21 26.80 -2.12 7.37
C GLU A 21 25.41 -2.79 7.38
N ALA A 22 24.75 -2.84 8.55
CA ALA A 22 23.41 -3.41 8.69
C ALA A 22 22.30 -2.63 7.97
N CYS A 23 22.55 -1.40 7.52
CA CYS A 23 21.52 -0.51 6.95
C CYS A 23 21.41 -0.59 5.41
N LEU A 24 22.28 -1.34 4.73
CA LEU A 24 22.35 -1.39 3.25
C LEU A 24 21.73 -2.64 2.61
N SER A 25 21.18 -3.57 3.40
CA SER A 25 20.75 -4.88 2.91
C SER A 25 19.31 -5.26 3.31
N GLN A 26 18.31 -4.59 2.72
CA GLN A 26 17.06 -5.20 2.20
C GLN A 26 16.09 -4.14 1.66
N THR A 27 15.99 -4.09 0.33
CA THR A 27 14.86 -3.51 -0.40
C THR A 27 14.34 -4.58 -1.36
N SER A 28 13.03 -4.58 -1.60
CA SER A 28 12.21 -5.66 -2.18
C SER A 28 11.66 -6.62 -1.11
N GLU A 29 10.39 -7.08 -1.20
CA GLU A 29 9.43 -6.88 -2.29
C GLU A 29 7.95 -6.94 -1.85
N MET A 30 7.08 -6.52 -2.77
CA MET A 30 5.63 -6.76 -2.76
C MET A 30 5.21 -7.22 -4.18
N CYS A 31 5.14 -8.53 -4.38
CA CYS A 31 3.87 -9.11 -4.87
C CYS A 31 3.20 -9.70 -3.60
N SER A 32 2.11 -10.46 -3.55
CA SER A 32 1.25 -11.15 -4.52
C SER A 32 -0.09 -11.42 -3.81
N GLY A 33 -1.27 -11.08 -4.32
CA GLY A 33 -1.60 -10.73 -5.69
C GLY A 33 -3.02 -11.18 -6.06
N VAL A 34 -3.52 -10.67 -7.18
CA VAL A 34 -4.85 -11.00 -7.73
C VAL A 34 -4.92 -12.51 -8.07
N PRO A 35 -6.07 -13.19 -7.90
CA PRO A 35 -6.24 -14.59 -8.29
C PRO A 35 -5.74 -14.85 -9.72
N GLY A 36 -4.90 -15.89 -9.87
CA GLY A 36 -4.25 -16.21 -11.14
C GLY A 36 -5.26 -16.42 -12.26
N VAL A 37 -4.99 -15.81 -13.42
CA VAL A 37 -5.82 -15.95 -14.63
C VAL A 37 -5.94 -17.44 -14.98
N PRO A 38 -7.15 -17.96 -15.26
CA PRO A 38 -7.33 -19.35 -15.67
C PRO A 38 -6.39 -19.72 -16.81
N GLY A 39 -5.69 -20.85 -16.65
CA GLY A 39 -4.72 -21.31 -17.65
C GLY A 39 -5.36 -21.47 -19.02
N ILE A 40 -4.65 -21.07 -20.08
CA ILE A 40 -5.12 -21.21 -21.46
C ILE A 40 -5.49 -22.69 -21.74
N PRO A 41 -6.61 -22.95 -22.44
CA PRO A 41 -6.94 -24.31 -22.86
C PRO A 41 -5.78 -24.94 -23.62
N GLY A 42 -5.44 -26.19 -23.31
CA GLY A 42 -4.39 -26.93 -24.00
C GLY A 42 -4.67 -26.98 -25.50
N GLN A 43 -3.61 -26.88 -26.31
CA GLN A 43 -3.75 -26.90 -27.77
C GLN A 43 -4.42 -28.20 -28.23
N MET A 44 -5.27 -28.10 -29.26
CA MET A 44 -5.91 -29.27 -29.86
C MET A 44 -4.83 -30.23 -30.37
N GLY A 45 -4.94 -31.50 -29.98
CA GLY A 45 -4.01 -32.54 -30.44
C GLY A 45 -4.01 -32.63 -31.98
N LEU A 46 -2.84 -32.92 -32.55
CA LEU A 46 -2.71 -33.10 -34.00
C LEU A 46 -3.65 -34.20 -34.51
N PRO A 47 -4.20 -34.08 -35.74
CA PRO A 47 -4.97 -35.14 -36.35
C PRO A 47 -4.23 -36.48 -36.34
N GLY A 48 -4.96 -37.57 -36.11
CA GLY A 48 -4.41 -38.92 -36.21
C GLY A 48 -3.83 -39.16 -37.60
N ARG A 49 -2.70 -39.87 -37.67
CA ARG A 49 -2.11 -40.27 -38.96
C ARG A 49 -3.07 -41.20 -39.71
N ASP A 50 -3.06 -41.09 -41.04
CA ASP A 50 -3.85 -41.96 -41.91
C ASP A 50 -3.57 -43.45 -41.64
N GLY A 51 -4.61 -44.27 -41.81
CA GLY A 51 -4.49 -45.72 -41.72
C GLY A 51 -3.52 -46.25 -42.79
N ARG A 52 -2.76 -47.29 -42.44
CA ARG A 52 -1.92 -47.99 -43.43
C ARG A 52 -2.81 -48.68 -44.47
N ASP A 53 -2.34 -48.75 -45.71
CA ASP A 53 -3.00 -49.52 -46.77
C ASP A 53 -3.22 -50.97 -46.32
N GLY A 54 -4.38 -51.52 -46.72
CA GLY A 54 -4.70 -52.91 -46.47
C GLY A 54 -3.73 -53.85 -47.20
N ILE A 55 -3.40 -54.98 -46.57
CA ILE A 55 -2.60 -56.02 -47.24
C ILE A 55 -3.29 -56.45 -48.53
N LYS A 56 -2.52 -56.56 -49.62
CA LYS A 56 -3.02 -57.12 -50.88
C LYS A 56 -3.43 -58.57 -50.62
N GLY A 57 -4.67 -58.93 -50.95
CA GLY A 57 -5.17 -60.29 -50.80
C GLY A 57 -4.31 -61.30 -51.58
N ASP A 58 -4.12 -62.48 -51.00
CA ASP A 58 -3.33 -63.55 -51.60
C ASP A 58 -3.86 -63.97 -52.98
N PRO A 59 -2.99 -64.43 -53.90
CA PRO A 59 -3.43 -65.01 -55.16
C PRO A 59 -4.41 -66.16 -54.92
N GLY A 60 -5.53 -66.16 -55.66
CA GLY A 60 -6.51 -67.24 -55.59
C GLY A 60 -5.87 -68.62 -55.85
N PRO A 61 -6.33 -69.69 -55.19
CA PRO A 61 -5.74 -71.01 -55.35
C PRO A 61 -5.81 -71.47 -56.82
N PRO A 62 -4.76 -72.13 -57.36
CA PRO A 62 -4.77 -72.63 -58.72
C PRO A 62 -6.00 -73.48 -59.01
N GLY A 63 -6.64 -73.25 -60.16
CA GLY A 63 -7.86 -73.94 -60.55
C GLY A 63 -7.68 -75.47 -60.57
N PRO A 64 -8.72 -76.24 -60.25
CA PRO A 64 -8.63 -77.70 -60.19
C PRO A 64 -8.17 -78.27 -61.53
N ARG A 65 -7.25 -79.24 -61.47
CA ARG A 65 -6.70 -79.91 -62.66
C ARG A 65 -7.83 -80.56 -63.46
N GLY A 66 -8.12 -80.02 -64.64
CA GLY A 66 -9.20 -80.49 -65.50
C GLY A 66 -9.04 -81.96 -65.93
N PRO A 67 -10.16 -82.68 -66.19
CA PRO A 67 -10.13 -84.04 -66.69
C PRO A 67 -9.52 -84.10 -68.11
N PRO A 68 -8.95 -85.25 -68.55
CA PRO A 68 -8.28 -85.34 -69.84
C PRO A 68 -9.24 -85.20 -71.03
N GLY A 69 -9.10 -84.13 -71.81
CA GLY A 69 -9.79 -83.95 -73.10
C GLY A 69 -10.91 -82.92 -73.07
N GLY A 70 -10.57 -81.64 -73.26
CA GLY A 70 -11.53 -80.55 -73.37
C GLY A 70 -10.86 -79.18 -73.26
N ASN A 71 -11.34 -78.24 -74.07
CA ASN A 71 -10.86 -76.87 -74.27
C ASN A 71 -10.45 -76.11 -72.98
N GLN A 72 -9.48 -75.21 -73.09
CA GLN A 72 -8.98 -74.36 -72.00
C GLN A 72 -10.15 -73.63 -71.30
N GLY A 73 -10.24 -73.79 -69.98
CA GLY A 73 -11.30 -73.19 -69.15
C GLY A 73 -11.19 -71.67 -69.04
N GLU A 74 -12.30 -71.04 -68.61
CA GLU A 74 -12.40 -69.59 -68.43
C GLU A 74 -11.38 -69.05 -67.42
N PRO A 75 -10.93 -67.79 -67.58
CA PRO A 75 -10.08 -67.12 -66.58
C PRO A 75 -10.71 -67.12 -65.19
N GLY A 76 -9.87 -67.26 -64.16
CA GLY A 76 -10.30 -67.13 -62.76
C GLY A 76 -10.91 -65.75 -62.49
N ARG A 77 -11.96 -65.73 -61.68
CA ARG A 77 -12.62 -64.48 -61.25
C ARG A 77 -11.67 -63.64 -60.40
N ASP A 78 -11.82 -62.32 -60.48
CA ASP A 78 -11.05 -61.36 -59.68
C ASP A 78 -11.14 -61.63 -58.17
N GLY A 79 -10.04 -61.35 -57.46
CA GLY A 79 -9.99 -61.46 -56.01
C GLY A 79 -10.93 -60.47 -55.32
N ILE A 80 -11.50 -60.90 -54.19
CA ILE A 80 -12.38 -60.06 -53.36
C ILE A 80 -11.58 -58.84 -52.87
N PRO A 81 -12.10 -57.61 -52.96
CA PRO A 81 -11.44 -56.43 -52.40
C PRO A 81 -11.15 -56.61 -50.90
N GLY A 82 -9.94 -56.21 -50.48
CA GLY A 82 -9.51 -56.30 -49.09
C GLY A 82 -10.38 -55.46 -48.15
N CYS A 83 -10.55 -55.93 -46.92
CA CYS A 83 -11.30 -55.19 -45.89
C CYS A 83 -10.65 -53.82 -45.62
N LYS A 84 -11.48 -52.80 -45.38
CA LYS A 84 -10.99 -51.47 -44.96
C LYS A 84 -10.21 -51.59 -43.66
N GLY A 85 -9.03 -50.97 -43.60
CA GLY A 85 -8.19 -50.93 -42.40
C GLY A 85 -8.92 -50.29 -41.21
N GLU A 86 -8.54 -50.70 -39.99
CA GLU A 86 -9.14 -50.18 -38.76
C GLU A 86 -8.90 -48.66 -38.60
N PRO A 87 -9.81 -47.94 -37.91
CA PRO A 87 -9.61 -46.54 -37.56
C PRO A 87 -8.29 -46.34 -36.78
N GLY A 88 -7.59 -45.23 -37.07
CA GLY A 88 -6.42 -44.82 -36.29
C GLY A 88 -6.79 -44.64 -34.81
N LYS A 89 -5.89 -45.08 -33.92
CA LYS A 89 -6.07 -44.90 -32.47
C LYS A 89 -6.23 -43.40 -32.14
N GLN A 90 -7.13 -43.10 -31.21
CA GLN A 90 -7.30 -41.74 -30.68
C GLN A 90 -5.97 -41.21 -30.15
N GLY A 91 -5.62 -39.98 -30.50
CA GLY A 91 -4.42 -39.32 -30.00
C GLY A 91 -4.44 -39.18 -28.48
N GLU A 92 -3.27 -39.26 -27.86
CA GLU A 92 -3.12 -39.13 -26.42
C GLU A 92 -3.55 -37.72 -25.95
N LYS A 93 -4.12 -37.64 -24.75
CA LYS A 93 -4.51 -36.37 -24.16
C LYS A 93 -3.24 -35.58 -23.84
N GLY A 94 -3.12 -34.37 -24.40
CA GLY A 94 -2.00 -33.47 -24.11
C GLY A 94 -1.84 -33.17 -22.62
N ASP A 95 -0.59 -32.92 -22.22
CA ASP A 95 -0.20 -32.72 -20.83
C ASP A 95 -0.97 -31.60 -20.13
N SER A 96 -1.16 -31.75 -18.81
CA SER A 96 -1.67 -30.67 -17.97
C SER A 96 -0.69 -29.49 -17.97
N GLY A 97 -1.20 -28.28 -18.16
CA GLY A 97 -0.40 -27.06 -18.02
C GLY A 97 0.21 -26.93 -16.63
N SER A 98 1.38 -26.29 -16.56
CA SER A 98 2.12 -26.05 -15.32
C SER A 98 1.26 -25.36 -14.25
N PRO A 99 1.43 -25.70 -12.96
CA PRO A 99 0.85 -24.91 -11.86
C PRO A 99 1.26 -23.44 -11.96
N GLY A 100 0.33 -22.53 -11.67
CA GLY A 100 0.63 -21.10 -11.56
C GLY A 100 1.59 -20.82 -10.40
N ILE A 101 2.41 -19.78 -10.55
CA ILE A 101 3.32 -19.33 -9.49
C ILE A 101 2.50 -18.86 -8.29
N LEU A 102 2.82 -19.36 -7.09
CA LEU A 102 2.08 -19.08 -5.87
C LEU A 102 2.28 -17.64 -5.42
N GLY A 103 1.19 -16.97 -5.04
CA GLY A 103 1.26 -15.65 -4.42
C GLY A 103 1.45 -15.72 -2.91
N SER A 104 2.65 -15.42 -2.42
CA SER A 104 3.00 -15.49 -0.98
C SER A 104 3.13 -14.11 -0.30
N LEU A 105 3.97 -13.22 -0.82
CA LEU A 105 4.39 -11.99 -0.12
C LEU A 105 3.24 -11.02 0.24
N ASP A 106 2.18 -10.97 -0.58
CA ASP A 106 0.96 -10.18 -0.39
C ASP A 106 0.18 -10.53 0.88
N HIS A 107 0.12 -11.81 1.20
CA HIS A 107 -0.59 -12.27 2.37
C HIS A 107 0.18 -11.85 3.63
N ASP A 108 1.49 -12.11 3.65
CA ASP A 108 2.37 -11.75 4.75
C ASP A 108 2.48 -10.23 4.93
N LEU A 109 2.49 -9.45 3.84
CA LEU A 109 2.54 -7.99 3.89
C LEU A 109 1.18 -7.38 4.26
N HIS A 110 0.04 -7.88 3.75
CA HIS A 110 -1.27 -7.42 4.23
C HIS A 110 -1.50 -7.77 5.71
N ILE A 111 -1.00 -8.92 6.19
CA ILE A 111 -1.02 -9.26 7.62
C ILE A 111 -0.16 -8.27 8.42
N GLN A 112 1.06 -7.94 7.97
CA GLN A 112 1.91 -6.93 8.63
C GLN A 112 1.28 -5.53 8.61
N ILE A 113 0.69 -5.10 7.49
CA ILE A 113 -0.01 -3.81 7.39
C ILE A 113 -1.24 -3.80 8.30
N PHE A 114 -2.00 -4.89 8.38
CA PHE A 114 -3.14 -5.02 9.29
C PHE A 114 -2.71 -4.97 10.76
N ASP A 115 -1.67 -5.71 11.13
CA ASP A 115 -1.13 -5.73 12.50
C ASP A 115 -0.57 -4.35 12.90
N LEU A 116 0.22 -3.71 12.05
CA LEU A 116 0.71 -2.34 12.25
C LEU A 116 -0.45 -1.33 12.37
N THR A 117 -1.46 -1.44 11.50
CA THR A 117 -2.65 -0.57 11.56
C THR A 117 -3.45 -0.80 12.84
N HIS A 118 -3.57 -2.04 13.30
CA HIS A 118 -4.24 -2.41 14.54
C HIS A 118 -3.47 -1.91 15.78
N HIS A 119 -2.14 -2.06 15.79
CA HIS A 119 -1.27 -1.53 16.84
C HIS A 119 -1.30 0.01 16.90
N ILE A 120 -1.20 0.70 15.74
CA ILE A 120 -1.37 2.16 15.67
C ILE A 120 -2.75 2.57 16.18
N SER A 121 -3.82 1.89 15.74
CA SER A 121 -5.20 2.17 16.17
C SER A 121 -5.40 1.96 17.68
N SER A 122 -4.73 0.96 18.25
CA SER A 122 -4.75 0.66 19.69
C SER A 122 -4.04 1.74 20.51
N ILE A 123 -2.87 2.19 20.06
CA ILE A 123 -2.10 3.27 20.69
C ILE A 123 -2.85 4.60 20.59
N VAL A 124 -3.38 4.94 19.41
CA VAL A 124 -4.22 6.13 19.20
C VAL A 124 -5.51 6.06 20.05
N GLY A 125 -6.11 4.88 20.19
CA GLY A 125 -7.24 4.64 21.09
C GLY A 125 -6.91 4.91 22.56
N ALA A 126 -5.81 4.36 23.07
CA ALA A 126 -5.34 4.59 24.43
C ALA A 126 -5.04 6.08 24.70
N LEU A 127 -4.32 6.75 23.79
CA LEU A 127 -3.98 8.17 23.91
C LEU A 127 -5.22 9.09 23.88
N ARG A 128 -6.30 8.70 23.18
CA ARG A 128 -7.59 9.39 23.23
C ARG A 128 -8.31 9.16 24.55
N LEU A 129 -8.32 7.93 25.06
CA LEU A 129 -8.93 7.59 26.37
C LEU A 129 -8.23 8.30 27.54
N GLU A 130 -6.92 8.48 27.47
CA GLU A 130 -6.14 9.28 28.43
C GLU A 130 -6.28 10.81 28.24
N GLY A 131 -6.97 11.28 27.19
CA GLY A 131 -7.07 12.69 26.85
C GLY A 131 -5.73 13.35 26.45
N LYS A 132 -4.76 12.57 25.96
CA LYS A 132 -3.46 13.07 25.46
C LYS A 132 -3.55 13.63 24.05
N ILE A 133 -4.41 13.03 23.22
CA ILE A 133 -4.65 13.45 21.84
C ILE A 133 -6.14 13.64 21.56
N GLN A 134 -6.46 14.59 20.68
CA GLN A 134 -7.76 14.73 20.03
C GLN A 134 -7.60 14.44 18.53
N ALA A 135 -8.69 14.14 17.82
CA ALA A 135 -8.64 13.92 16.38
C ALA A 135 -9.88 14.50 15.69
N ALA A 136 -9.65 15.32 14.67
CA ALA A 136 -10.68 16.00 13.88
C ALA A 136 -10.12 16.40 12.50
N GLY A 137 -10.98 16.49 11.48
CA GLY A 137 -10.56 16.88 10.13
C GLY A 137 -9.58 15.92 9.42
N GLY A 138 -9.33 14.74 9.99
CA GLY A 138 -8.27 13.81 9.56
C GLY A 138 -6.91 14.03 10.23
N LYS A 139 -6.76 15.10 11.02
CA LYS A 139 -5.56 15.44 11.81
C LYS A 139 -5.62 14.83 13.20
N MET A 140 -4.46 14.72 13.84
CA MET A 140 -4.35 14.52 15.29
C MET A 140 -3.78 15.76 15.99
N PHE A 141 -4.32 16.12 17.15
CA PHE A 141 -3.90 17.27 17.96
C PHE A 141 -3.41 16.81 19.32
N ALA A 142 -2.32 17.38 19.83
CA ALA A 142 -1.75 17.05 21.13
C ALA A 142 -1.15 18.26 21.85
N SER A 143 -1.10 18.24 23.19
CA SER A 143 -0.36 19.22 23.99
C SER A 143 0.19 18.61 25.28
N SER A 144 1.42 18.99 25.63
CA SER A 144 2.10 18.69 26.88
C SER A 144 1.74 19.64 28.04
N GLY A 145 0.92 20.68 27.80
CA GLY A 145 0.66 21.73 28.78
C GLY A 145 1.77 22.79 28.87
N THR A 146 2.76 22.76 27.98
CA THR A 146 3.87 23.72 27.96
C THR A 146 3.40 25.07 27.41
N GLU A 147 3.82 26.17 28.06
CA GLU A 147 3.56 27.53 27.61
C GLU A 147 4.83 28.15 27.00
N LEU A 148 4.78 28.63 25.76
CA LEU A 148 5.90 29.18 24.98
C LEU A 148 5.47 30.42 24.17
N ASP A 149 6.42 31.19 23.65
CA ASP A 149 6.13 32.17 22.59
C ASP A 149 5.82 31.50 21.23
N PHE A 150 5.47 32.28 20.21
CA PHE A 150 5.05 31.76 18.91
C PHE A 150 6.16 31.00 18.17
N GLU A 151 7.36 31.57 18.07
CA GLU A 151 8.49 30.96 17.34
C GLU A 151 9.04 29.73 18.08
N ALA A 152 9.08 29.78 19.41
CA ALA A 152 9.37 28.63 20.25
C ALA A 152 8.31 27.52 20.11
N SER A 153 7.02 27.87 19.97
CA SER A 153 5.94 26.91 19.71
C SER A 153 6.04 26.27 18.32
N LEU A 154 6.36 27.05 17.27
CA LEU A 154 6.66 26.53 15.93
C LEU A 154 7.82 25.53 15.97
N ALA A 155 8.92 25.89 16.64
CA ALA A 155 10.10 25.04 16.78
C ALA A 155 9.80 23.76 17.58
N ALA A 156 9.04 23.85 18.67
CA ALA A 156 8.66 22.71 19.50
C ALA A 156 7.82 21.68 18.73
N CYS A 157 6.78 22.11 18.01
CA CYS A 157 5.96 21.20 17.21
C CYS A 157 6.76 20.58 16.06
N LYS A 158 7.61 21.36 15.39
CA LYS A 158 8.48 20.86 14.33
C LYS A 158 9.51 19.83 14.83
N ALA A 159 10.02 20.00 16.05
CA ALA A 159 10.97 19.06 16.66
C ALA A 159 10.38 17.66 16.95
N VAL A 160 9.05 17.56 17.08
CA VAL A 160 8.33 16.27 17.21
C VAL A 160 7.71 15.77 15.90
N GLY A 161 8.02 16.41 14.76
CA GLY A 161 7.51 16.02 13.44
C GLY A 161 6.12 16.53 13.09
N GLY A 162 5.50 17.36 13.95
CA GLY A 162 4.22 18.02 13.69
C GLY A 162 4.38 19.47 13.21
N ARG A 163 3.29 20.21 13.23
CA ARG A 163 3.23 21.68 13.05
C ARG A 163 2.39 22.32 14.16
N LEU A 164 2.47 23.64 14.34
CA LEU A 164 1.59 24.34 15.28
C LEU A 164 0.13 24.18 14.83
N ALA A 165 -0.80 23.93 15.75
CA ALA A 165 -2.17 23.54 15.38
C ALA A 165 -2.92 24.65 14.61
N THR A 166 -3.43 24.32 13.43
CA THR A 166 -4.04 25.26 12.48
C THR A 166 -5.46 24.78 12.16
N PRO A 167 -6.50 25.26 12.86
CA PRO A 167 -7.87 24.83 12.61
C PRO A 167 -8.37 25.34 11.26
N THR A 168 -8.74 24.42 10.38
CA THR A 168 -9.31 24.70 9.03
C THR A 168 -10.83 24.51 8.97
N ASN A 169 -11.44 24.09 10.08
CA ASN A 169 -12.87 23.86 10.24
C ASN A 169 -13.26 23.82 11.73
N GLU A 170 -14.57 23.82 12.00
CA GLU A 170 -15.11 23.86 13.37
C GLU A 170 -14.73 22.63 14.21
N ALA A 171 -14.63 21.44 13.61
CA ALA A 171 -14.25 20.23 14.33
C ALA A 171 -12.79 20.30 14.82
N GLU A 172 -11.88 20.81 13.99
CA GLU A 172 -10.49 21.10 14.38
C GLU A 172 -10.42 22.19 15.45
N ASN A 173 -11.22 23.26 15.33
CA ASN A 173 -11.29 24.30 16.36
C ASN A 173 -11.72 23.74 17.72
N ASN A 174 -12.74 22.89 17.73
CA ASN A 174 -13.23 22.23 18.93
C ASN A 174 -12.24 21.20 19.51
N ALA A 175 -11.44 20.54 18.67
CA ALA A 175 -10.36 19.65 19.11
C ALA A 175 -9.22 20.39 19.82
N ILE A 176 -8.82 21.57 19.31
CA ILE A 176 -7.83 22.44 19.97
C ILE A 176 -8.42 23.01 21.27
N LEU A 177 -9.69 23.45 21.22
CA LEU A 177 -10.41 24.01 22.37
C LEU A 177 -10.50 23.06 23.57
N ALA A 178 -10.50 21.74 23.34
CA ALA A 178 -10.44 20.76 24.41
C ALA A 178 -9.19 20.94 25.30
N PHE A 179 -8.01 21.10 24.70
CA PHE A 179 -6.75 21.34 25.43
C PHE A 179 -6.73 22.72 26.09
N VAL A 180 -7.18 23.75 25.37
CA VAL A 180 -7.29 25.14 25.86
C VAL A 180 -8.15 25.21 27.13
N LYS A 181 -9.27 24.48 27.17
CA LYS A 181 -10.13 24.32 28.36
C LYS A 181 -9.48 23.44 29.44
N GLN A 182 -8.88 22.31 29.07
CA GLN A 182 -8.23 21.35 30.00
C GLN A 182 -7.10 21.99 30.81
N TYR A 183 -6.23 22.77 30.17
CA TYR A 183 -5.13 23.48 30.83
C TYR A 183 -5.53 24.86 31.36
N ASN A 184 -6.73 25.34 31.03
CA ASN A 184 -7.20 26.72 31.30
C ASN A 184 -6.17 27.77 30.85
N ARG A 185 -5.81 27.70 29.57
CA ARG A 185 -4.81 28.55 28.90
C ARG A 185 -5.16 28.80 27.45
N TYR A 186 -4.95 30.03 27.00
CA TYR A 186 -5.02 30.38 25.59
C TYR A 186 -3.84 29.76 24.84
N ALA A 187 -4.08 29.28 23.62
CA ALA A 187 -3.07 28.71 22.73
C ALA A 187 -2.83 29.63 21.54
N TYR A 188 -1.62 29.61 20.96
CA TYR A 188 -1.42 30.15 19.61
C TYR A 188 -1.92 29.15 18.57
N LEU A 189 -2.53 29.67 17.51
CA LEU A 189 -2.85 28.91 16.30
C LEU A 189 -1.72 29.06 15.28
N GLY A 190 -1.52 28.08 14.40
CA GLY A 190 -0.62 28.18 13.26
C GLY A 190 -1.19 29.07 12.14
N ILE A 191 -1.43 30.34 12.48
CA ILE A 191 -2.01 31.39 11.64
C ILE A 191 -1.30 32.70 11.99
N LYS A 192 -0.88 33.47 10.98
CA LYS A 192 -0.27 34.80 11.17
C LYS A 192 -0.65 35.78 10.08
N VAL A 193 -0.45 37.08 10.30
CA VAL A 193 -0.53 38.10 9.24
C VAL A 193 0.57 37.83 8.20
N GLY A 194 0.20 37.86 6.93
CA GLY A 194 1.12 37.70 5.79
C GLY A 194 1.76 39.01 5.35
N ASP A 195 2.73 38.94 4.45
CA ASP A 195 3.48 40.12 3.96
C ASP A 195 2.64 41.10 3.12
N ILE A 196 1.37 40.77 2.84
CA ILE A 196 0.43 41.58 2.06
C ILE A 196 -0.79 41.96 2.90
N ALA A 197 -0.85 43.23 3.28
CA ALA A 197 -2.03 44.01 3.68
C ALA A 197 -3.04 43.34 4.64
N ASP A 198 -2.72 43.33 5.95
CA ASP A 198 -3.64 43.04 7.07
C ASP A 198 -4.42 41.70 7.01
N GLN A 199 -4.01 40.77 6.15
CA GLN A 199 -4.67 39.48 5.95
C GLN A 199 -3.94 38.34 6.66
N PHE A 200 -4.72 37.50 7.34
CA PHE A 200 -4.23 36.30 8.00
C PHE A 200 -4.06 35.15 6.99
N HIS A 201 -2.93 34.48 7.10
CA HIS A 201 -2.50 33.37 6.27
C HIS A 201 -2.11 32.18 7.16
N TYR A 202 -2.31 30.97 6.63
CA TYR A 202 -1.76 29.75 7.19
C TYR A 202 -0.23 29.73 7.02
N LEU A 203 0.46 28.88 7.78
CA LEU A 203 1.94 28.83 7.82
C LEU A 203 2.60 28.40 6.49
N ASP A 204 1.82 27.88 5.53
CA ASP A 204 2.26 27.57 4.17
C ASP A 204 2.15 28.76 3.19
N GLY A 205 1.60 29.90 3.64
CA GLY A 205 1.36 31.10 2.85
C GLY A 205 0.00 31.14 2.14
N THR A 206 -0.88 30.15 2.34
CA THR A 206 -2.25 30.21 1.81
C THR A 206 -3.16 31.06 2.68
N SER A 207 -4.11 31.79 2.09
CA SER A 207 -5.01 32.68 2.81
C SER A 207 -6.03 31.90 3.65
N VAL A 208 -6.33 32.39 4.86
CA VAL A 208 -7.24 31.70 5.80
C VAL A 208 -8.66 31.64 5.25
N ASN A 209 -9.23 30.43 5.19
CA ASN A 209 -10.58 30.15 4.65
C ASN A 209 -11.63 29.81 5.72
N TYR A 210 -11.22 29.46 6.94
CA TYR A 210 -12.08 29.25 8.11
C TYR A 210 -11.65 30.19 9.23
N THR A 211 -12.60 30.84 9.91
CA THR A 211 -12.31 31.77 11.00
C THR A 211 -13.35 31.64 12.12
N ASN A 212 -12.92 31.77 13.38
CA ASN A 212 -13.83 31.87 14.52
C ASN A 212 -13.53 33.10 15.39
N TRP A 213 -13.41 34.28 14.77
CA TRP A 213 -13.04 35.53 15.45
C TRP A 213 -13.99 35.90 16.61
N GLY A 214 -13.40 36.45 17.67
CA GLY A 214 -14.11 37.05 18.79
C GLY A 214 -14.85 38.32 18.39
N LYS A 215 -15.73 38.80 19.28
CA LYS A 215 -16.55 39.98 19.01
C LYS A 215 -15.67 41.23 18.86
N ASN A 216 -15.69 41.80 17.66
CA ASN A 216 -14.89 42.94 17.18
C ASN A 216 -13.44 42.60 16.76
N GLU A 217 -13.04 41.33 16.73
CA GLU A 217 -11.71 40.91 16.26
C GLU A 217 -11.72 40.57 14.75
N PRO A 218 -10.57 40.64 14.05
CA PRO A 218 -9.27 41.13 14.51
C PRO A 218 -9.23 42.66 14.61
N SER A 219 -8.67 43.18 15.71
CA SER A 219 -8.68 44.61 16.04
C SER A 219 -7.30 45.28 15.98
N GLY A 220 -6.20 44.52 15.98
CA GLY A 220 -4.82 45.01 16.07
C GLY A 220 -4.26 45.68 14.81
N LYS A 221 -4.88 45.51 13.63
CA LYS A 221 -4.52 46.17 12.35
C LYS A 221 -3.03 46.08 12.03
N GLY A 222 -2.54 44.85 11.85
CA GLY A 222 -1.14 44.53 11.52
C GLY A 222 -0.15 44.68 12.68
N LYS A 223 -0.52 45.27 13.82
CA LYS A 223 0.35 45.38 15.01
C LYS A 223 0.42 44.11 15.86
N GLU A 224 -0.56 43.23 15.70
CA GLU A 224 -0.72 42.02 16.49
C GLU A 224 -0.72 40.80 15.54
N PRO A 225 0.44 40.39 15.00
CA PRO A 225 0.48 39.56 13.79
C PRO A 225 0.25 38.06 13.99
N CYS A 226 0.03 37.56 15.22
CA CYS A 226 -0.28 36.15 15.48
C CYS A 226 -1.74 35.97 15.93
N VAL A 227 -2.28 34.76 15.82
CA VAL A 227 -3.65 34.45 16.28
C VAL A 227 -3.61 33.56 17.52
N GLU A 228 -4.37 33.92 18.55
CA GLU A 228 -4.61 33.10 19.74
C GLU A 228 -6.06 32.64 19.83
N ILE A 229 -6.30 31.48 20.43
CA ILE A 229 -7.63 30.92 20.72
C ILE A 229 -7.92 30.98 22.22
N TYR A 230 -9.09 31.52 22.56
CA TYR A 230 -9.59 31.68 23.93
C TYR A 230 -10.31 30.43 24.46
N THR A 231 -10.53 30.38 25.78
CA THR A 231 -11.18 29.27 26.50
C THR A 231 -12.65 29.07 26.19
N ASP A 232 -13.29 29.98 25.45
CA ASP A 232 -14.64 29.80 24.90
C ASP A 232 -14.63 29.18 23.48
N GLY A 233 -13.52 29.32 22.73
CA GLY A 233 -13.34 28.84 21.36
C GLY A 233 -13.10 29.94 20.32
N HIS A 234 -13.28 31.20 20.68
CA HIS A 234 -13.11 32.33 19.76
C HIS A 234 -11.64 32.76 19.63
N TRP A 235 -11.33 33.44 18.53
CA TRP A 235 -9.97 33.87 18.19
C TRP A 235 -9.76 35.36 18.43
N ASN A 236 -8.53 35.73 18.78
CA ASN A 236 -8.09 37.11 18.92
C ASN A 236 -6.73 37.29 18.20
N ASP A 237 -6.47 38.49 17.67
CA ASP A 237 -5.13 38.81 17.16
C ASP A 237 -4.22 39.34 18.30
N LYS A 238 -2.98 38.84 18.35
CA LYS A 238 -2.05 39.10 19.44
C LYS A 238 -0.62 39.25 18.95
N VAL A 239 0.15 40.10 19.61
CA VAL A 239 1.62 40.10 19.52
C VAL A 239 2.17 38.69 19.81
N CYS A 240 3.16 38.25 19.01
CA CYS A 240 3.67 36.88 18.98
C CYS A 240 4.62 36.49 20.14
N ASN A 241 4.86 37.41 21.09
CA ASN A 241 5.84 37.27 22.17
C ASN A 241 5.21 36.95 23.54
N GLN A 242 3.94 36.54 23.57
CA GLN A 242 3.25 36.13 24.80
C GLN A 242 3.46 34.65 25.04
N TYR A 243 3.54 34.23 26.29
CA TYR A 243 3.53 32.80 26.62
C TYR A 243 2.12 32.25 26.46
N ARG A 244 1.98 31.19 25.65
CA ARG A 244 0.73 30.53 25.29
C ARG A 244 0.90 29.03 25.24
N LEU A 245 -0.18 28.30 25.49
CA LEU A 245 -0.23 26.84 25.41
C LEU A 245 0.19 26.38 24.00
N THR A 246 1.27 25.61 23.92
CA THR A 246 1.68 24.98 22.66
C THR A 246 0.80 23.76 22.38
N VAL A 247 -0.03 23.83 21.34
CA VAL A 247 -0.82 22.71 20.81
C VAL A 247 -0.29 22.39 19.42
N CYS A 248 0.11 21.14 19.19
CA CYS A 248 0.65 20.69 17.91
C CYS A 248 -0.40 19.87 17.16
N GLU A 249 -0.39 19.96 15.83
CA GLU A 249 -1.10 19.03 14.95
C GLU A 249 -0.12 18.14 14.18
N PHE A 250 -0.62 16.96 13.79
CA PHE A 250 0.06 15.94 13.00
C PHE A 250 -0.86 15.61 11.82
#